data_AF-A0A5B3GWA5-F1
#
_entry.id   AF-A0A5B3GWA5-F1
#
_cell.length_a   1.000
_cell.length_b   1.000
_cell.length_c   1.000
_cell.angle_alpha   90.00
_cell.angle_beta   90.00
_cell.angle_gamma   90.00
#
_symmetry.space_group_name_H-M   'P 1'
#
loop_
_entity.id
_entity.type
_entity.pdbx_description
1 polymer ?
#
loop_
_entity_poly.entity_id
_entity_poly.type
_entity_poly.pdbx_seq_one_letter_code
_entity_poly.pdbx_strand_id
1 'polypeptide(L)'
;MKTCPVCGNRMEDSQHLCPDCGADYVGAVVDDIASGAGADSRLMLASLEEGLAGLDAVPLPALGDTARKMLPALCAAALVFCLLAGVATGANIFYLLAAVALVPLVVSLLARMQGKLRLSAGEVVVRAAARVFAEDAASVRERFAGDAEVLARLDAMQLRLDDALARQASAHAQNRRKVTVIAAVVLICCSAGAGALAVRNHAAREAQAAYAAQPEWVRLRDSYAEAAGDDEYAGKDLRIAVVRAMLADGQGAAAEDFFFAHCQGKVGDADCAMLIAGHYKAKKDAVALDAFAGKVSLRYDSDTQKVKSLTK
;
A
#
# COMPACT_ATOMS: atom_id res chain seq x y z
N MET A 1 -48.43 -7.59 -3.39
CA MET A 1 -47.29 -6.68 -3.14
C MET A 1 -47.12 -6.56 -1.64
N LYS A 2 -45.95 -6.92 -1.13
CA LYS A 2 -45.62 -6.85 0.30
C LYS A 2 -44.69 -5.69 0.60
N THR A 3 -44.80 -5.10 1.78
CA THR A 3 -43.97 -3.98 2.19
C THR A 3 -42.76 -4.50 2.96
N CYS A 4 -41.55 -4.03 2.65
CA CYS A 4 -40.37 -4.47 3.38
C CYS A 4 -40.45 -4.01 4.85
N PRO A 5 -40.38 -4.90 5.85
CA PRO A 5 -40.49 -4.54 7.26
C PRO A 5 -39.28 -3.71 7.76
N VAL A 6 -38.18 -3.71 7.01
CA VAL A 6 -36.93 -3.04 7.37
C VAL A 6 -36.88 -1.62 6.82
N CYS A 7 -37.21 -1.41 5.54
CA CYS A 7 -37.12 -0.09 4.89
C CYS A 7 -38.48 0.55 4.54
N GLY A 8 -39.57 -0.21 4.49
CA GLY A 8 -40.91 0.30 4.16
C GLY A 8 -41.22 0.40 2.66
N ASN A 9 -40.32 -0.06 1.79
CA ASN A 9 -40.56 -0.06 0.34
C ASN A 9 -41.45 -1.20 -0.13
N ARG A 10 -42.19 -0.98 -1.22
CA ARG A 10 -43.04 -2.00 -1.85
C ARG A 10 -42.18 -3.04 -2.58
N MET A 11 -42.50 -4.31 -2.39
CA MET A 11 -41.85 -5.45 -3.01
C MET A 11 -42.87 -6.35 -3.70
N GLU A 12 -42.42 -7.06 -4.72
CA GLU A 12 -43.17 -8.14 -5.34
C GLU A 12 -43.26 -9.35 -4.41
N ASP A 13 -44.39 -10.05 -4.45
CA ASP A 13 -44.68 -11.13 -3.51
C ASP A 13 -43.71 -12.31 -3.66
N SER A 14 -43.19 -12.52 -4.88
CA SER A 14 -42.18 -13.53 -5.23
C SER A 14 -40.76 -13.21 -4.77
N GLN A 15 -40.47 -11.96 -4.36
CA GLN A 15 -39.12 -11.56 -3.96
C GLN A 15 -38.93 -11.82 -2.46
N HIS A 16 -38.06 -12.77 -2.10
CA HIS A 16 -37.69 -13.02 -0.70
C HIS A 16 -36.65 -12.03 -0.19
N LEU A 17 -35.78 -11.50 -1.05
CA LEU A 17 -34.85 -10.45 -0.64
C LEU A 17 -35.36 -9.09 -1.07
N CYS A 18 -35.29 -8.12 -0.16
CA CYS A 18 -35.55 -6.72 -0.49
C CYS A 18 -34.45 -6.18 -1.41
N PRO A 19 -34.78 -5.67 -2.61
CA PRO A 19 -33.78 -5.13 -3.53
C PRO A 19 -33.10 -3.86 -2.98
N ASP A 20 -33.78 -3.12 -2.11
CA ASP A 20 -33.29 -1.84 -1.59
C ASP A 20 -32.43 -2.00 -0.33
N CYS A 21 -32.86 -2.79 0.66
CA CYS A 21 -32.12 -2.96 1.91
C CYS A 21 -31.37 -4.30 2.02
N GLY A 22 -31.57 -5.23 1.07
CA GLY A 22 -30.92 -6.54 1.04
C GLY A 22 -31.35 -7.48 2.18
N ALA A 23 -32.38 -7.11 2.94
CA ALA A 23 -32.95 -7.96 3.99
C ALA A 23 -33.64 -9.16 3.35
N ASP A 24 -33.32 -10.35 3.84
CA ASP A 24 -34.14 -11.53 3.57
C ASP A 24 -35.44 -11.38 4.35
N TYR A 25 -36.56 -11.53 3.64
CA TYR A 25 -37.90 -11.51 4.18
C TYR A 25 -38.07 -12.84 4.91
N VAL A 26 -37.58 -12.89 6.16
CA VAL A 26 -37.82 -14.01 7.07
C VAL A 26 -39.29 -13.95 7.45
N GLY A 27 -40.15 -14.38 6.52
CA GLY A 27 -41.61 -14.41 6.67
C GLY A 27 -42.00 -15.17 7.93
N ALA A 28 -41.22 -16.17 8.36
CA ALA A 28 -41.49 -16.93 9.57
C ALA A 28 -41.46 -16.10 10.87
N VAL A 29 -40.67 -15.02 10.98
CA VAL A 29 -40.64 -14.19 12.20
C VAL A 29 -41.72 -13.10 12.15
N VAL A 30 -42.10 -12.64 10.95
CA VAL A 30 -43.08 -11.55 10.78
C VAL A 30 -44.53 -12.09 10.69
N ASP A 31 -44.75 -13.26 10.08
CA ASP A 31 -46.07 -13.89 9.98
C ASP A 31 -46.54 -14.49 11.32
N ASP A 32 -45.63 -14.94 12.18
CA ASP A 32 -45.95 -15.33 13.57
C ASP A 32 -46.35 -14.12 14.44
N ILE A 33 -45.83 -12.92 14.15
CA ILE A 33 -46.20 -11.69 14.86
C ILE A 33 -47.51 -11.10 14.30
N ALA A 34 -47.74 -11.19 12.99
CA ALA A 34 -48.89 -10.55 12.34
C ALA A 34 -50.21 -11.36 12.42
N SER A 35 -50.17 -12.66 12.75
CA SER A 35 -51.36 -13.53 12.70
C SER A 35 -52.22 -13.58 13.97
N GLY A 36 -51.88 -12.82 15.02
CA GLY A 36 -52.56 -12.84 16.32
C GLY A 36 -53.57 -11.71 16.60
N ALA A 37 -54.26 -11.16 15.60
CA ALA A 37 -55.26 -10.09 15.82
C ALA A 37 -56.63 -10.63 16.27
N GLY A 38 -56.70 -11.16 17.50
CA GLY A 38 -57.94 -11.47 18.21
C GLY A 38 -58.35 -10.34 19.18
N ALA A 39 -59.64 -10.15 19.40
CA ALA A 39 -60.25 -9.03 20.15
C ALA A 39 -59.91 -8.94 21.67
N ASP A 40 -58.98 -9.75 22.17
CA ASP A 40 -58.60 -9.82 23.60
C ASP A 40 -57.27 -9.09 23.86
N SER A 41 -57.30 -8.09 24.74
CA SER A 41 -56.13 -7.28 25.14
C SER A 41 -54.97 -8.12 25.67
N ARG A 42 -55.26 -9.21 26.38
CA ARG A 42 -54.26 -10.15 26.90
C ARG A 42 -53.57 -10.97 25.81
N LEU A 43 -54.25 -11.27 24.72
CA LEU A 43 -53.70 -12.03 23.60
C LEU A 43 -52.75 -11.17 22.76
N MET A 44 -53.10 -9.90 22.51
CA MET A 44 -52.19 -8.96 21.83
C MET A 44 -50.93 -8.67 22.67
N LEU A 45 -51.08 -8.49 23.99
CA LEU A 45 -49.94 -8.33 24.90
C LEU A 45 -49.07 -9.59 24.95
N ALA A 46 -49.66 -10.79 25.02
CA ALA A 46 -48.92 -12.04 25.03
C ALA A 46 -48.14 -12.26 23.73
N SER A 47 -48.72 -11.93 22.57
CA SER A 47 -48.04 -12.00 21.28
C SER A 47 -46.84 -11.04 21.19
N LEU A 48 -46.96 -9.83 21.75
CA LEU A 48 -45.85 -8.89 21.88
C LEU A 48 -44.78 -9.40 22.86
N GLU A 49 -45.17 -9.99 24.01
CA GLU A 49 -44.23 -10.62 24.96
C GLU A 49 -43.44 -11.76 24.30
N GLU A 50 -44.11 -12.63 23.54
CA GLU A 50 -43.50 -13.75 22.81
C GLU A 50 -42.52 -13.25 21.73
N GLY A 51 -42.90 -12.20 20.99
CA GLY A 51 -42.05 -11.56 19.97
C GLY A 51 -40.80 -10.88 20.55
N LEU A 52 -40.86 -10.38 21.79
CA LEU A 52 -39.71 -9.80 22.50
C LEU A 52 -38.86 -10.83 23.22
N ALA A 53 -39.40 -12.01 23.55
CA ALA A 53 -38.69 -13.03 24.31
C ALA A 53 -37.38 -13.49 23.63
N GLY A 54 -37.30 -13.35 22.30
CA GLY A 54 -36.09 -13.63 21.51
C GLY A 54 -35.02 -12.53 21.51
N LEU A 55 -35.29 -11.31 21.99
CA LEU A 55 -34.34 -10.19 21.93
C LEU A 55 -33.10 -10.40 22.79
N ASP A 56 -33.24 -11.07 23.94
CA ASP A 56 -32.11 -11.36 24.83
C ASP A 56 -31.16 -12.43 24.25
N ALA A 57 -31.61 -13.21 23.26
CA ALA A 57 -30.81 -14.20 22.56
C ALA A 57 -30.13 -13.66 21.29
N VAL A 58 -30.31 -12.38 20.95
CA VAL A 58 -29.74 -11.80 19.73
C VAL A 58 -28.20 -11.76 19.84
N PRO A 59 -27.47 -12.38 18.90
CA PRO A 59 -26.02 -12.43 18.96
C PRO A 59 -25.42 -11.02 18.84
N LEU A 60 -24.48 -10.72 19.72
CA LEU A 60 -23.72 -9.47 19.71
C LEU A 60 -22.97 -9.30 18.38
N PRO A 61 -22.84 -8.06 17.89
CA PRO A 61 -22.20 -7.80 16.60
C PRO A 61 -20.73 -8.24 16.62
N ALA A 62 -20.35 -9.09 15.67
CA ALA A 62 -18.98 -9.52 15.52
C ALA A 62 -18.05 -8.37 15.09
N LEU A 63 -16.77 -8.45 15.46
CA LEU A 63 -15.74 -7.50 15.02
C LEU A 63 -15.67 -7.43 13.48
N GLY A 64 -15.87 -8.57 12.80
CA GLY A 64 -15.86 -8.68 11.33
C GLY A 64 -16.92 -7.82 10.64
N ASP A 65 -18.12 -7.70 11.21
CA ASP A 65 -19.20 -6.88 10.64
C ASP A 65 -18.88 -5.39 10.74
N THR A 66 -18.25 -4.98 11.84
CA THR A 66 -17.80 -3.60 12.05
C THR A 66 -16.63 -3.25 11.12
N ALA A 67 -15.69 -4.19 10.94
CA ALA A 67 -14.61 -4.04 9.97
C ALA A 67 -15.14 -3.93 8.54
N ARG A 68 -16.15 -4.74 8.15
CA ARG A 68 -16.76 -4.69 6.82
C ARG A 68 -17.48 -3.36 6.56
N LYS A 69 -18.14 -2.77 7.56
CA LYS A 69 -18.73 -1.42 7.46
C LYS A 69 -17.68 -0.32 7.30
N MET A 70 -16.54 -0.47 7.96
CA MET A 70 -15.42 0.48 7.89
C MET A 70 -14.47 0.23 6.72
N LEU A 71 -14.60 -0.90 6.02
CA LEU A 71 -13.76 -1.29 4.89
C LEU A 71 -13.55 -0.18 3.86
N PRO A 72 -14.58 0.55 3.36
CA PRO A 72 -14.34 1.62 2.40
C PRO A 72 -13.49 2.76 2.98
N ALA A 73 -13.64 3.11 4.26
CA ALA A 73 -12.82 4.14 4.89
C ALA A 73 -11.38 3.66 5.09
N LEU A 74 -11.19 2.40 5.47
CA LEU A 74 -9.86 1.78 5.62
C LEU A 74 -9.15 1.65 4.27
N CYS A 75 -9.85 1.22 3.22
CA CYS A 75 -9.32 1.15 1.87
C CYS A 75 -8.96 2.54 1.33
N ALA A 76 -9.75 3.57 1.62
CA ALA A 76 -9.43 4.95 1.24
C ALA A 76 -8.14 5.44 1.91
N ALA A 77 -8.01 5.21 3.22
CA ALA A 77 -6.82 5.58 3.96
C ALA A 77 -5.58 4.80 3.47
N ALA A 78 -5.73 3.49 3.21
CA ALA A 78 -4.67 2.66 2.67
C ALA A 78 -4.26 3.10 1.25
N LEU A 79 -5.21 3.48 0.41
CA LEU A 79 -4.97 4.04 -0.93
C LEU A 79 -4.12 5.29 -0.88
N VAL A 80 -4.53 6.28 -0.08
CA VAL A 80 -3.80 7.53 0.09
C VAL A 80 -2.40 7.26 0.61
N PHE A 81 -2.26 6.38 1.61
CA PHE A 81 -0.97 5.97 2.14
C PHE A 81 -0.08 5.33 1.06
N CYS A 82 -0.60 4.38 0.29
CA CYS A 82 0.16 3.70 -0.76
C CYS A 82 0.59 4.66 -1.87
N LEU A 83 -0.27 5.60 -2.27
CA LEU A 83 0.08 6.62 -3.27
C LEU A 83 1.19 7.54 -2.76
N LEU A 84 1.08 8.05 -1.53
CA LEU A 84 2.10 8.91 -0.93
C LEU A 84 3.43 8.16 -0.74
N ALA A 85 3.38 6.91 -0.26
CA ALA A 85 4.55 6.06 -0.11
C ALA A 85 5.21 5.75 -1.46
N GLY A 86 4.42 5.49 -2.50
CA GLY A 86 4.92 5.28 -3.86
C GLY A 86 5.66 6.50 -4.43
N VAL A 87 5.11 7.69 -4.22
CA VAL A 87 5.76 8.95 -4.65
C VAL A 87 7.05 9.19 -3.87
N ALA A 88 7.02 9.05 -2.55
CA ALA A 88 8.17 9.32 -1.69
C ALA A 88 9.32 8.32 -1.90
N THR A 89 9.00 7.04 -2.06
CA THR A 89 10.01 5.98 -2.23
C THR A 89 10.42 5.79 -3.68
N GLY A 90 9.58 6.16 -4.64
CA GLY A 90 9.75 5.80 -6.06
C GLY A 90 9.57 4.31 -6.34
N ALA A 91 9.06 3.52 -5.39
CA ALA A 91 8.92 2.08 -5.54
C ALA A 91 7.56 1.71 -6.14
N ASN A 92 7.59 1.03 -7.29
CA ASN A 92 6.37 0.66 -8.03
C ASN A 92 5.44 -0.30 -7.27
N ILE A 93 5.95 -1.02 -6.28
CA ILE A 93 5.16 -1.96 -5.47
C ILE A 93 4.04 -1.26 -4.71
N PHE A 94 4.22 -0.02 -4.28
CA PHE A 94 3.18 0.73 -3.59
C PHE A 94 2.03 1.14 -4.52
N TYR A 95 2.28 1.39 -5.81
CA TYR A 95 1.21 1.65 -6.78
C TYR A 95 0.39 0.39 -7.06
N LEU A 96 1.02 -0.80 -7.05
CA LEU A 96 0.30 -2.07 -7.14
C LEU A 96 -0.61 -2.27 -5.92
N LEU A 97 -0.10 -2.00 -4.71
CA LEU A 97 -0.91 -2.06 -3.50
C LEU A 97 -2.05 -1.03 -3.51
N ALA A 98 -1.81 0.17 -4.04
CA ALA A 98 -2.85 1.18 -4.25
C ALA A 98 -3.94 0.64 -5.20
N ALA A 99 -3.57 0.03 -6.34
CA ALA A 99 -4.54 -0.57 -7.25
C ALA A 99 -5.36 -1.68 -6.58
N VAL A 100 -4.72 -2.54 -5.77
CA VAL A 100 -5.41 -3.59 -5.00
C VAL A 100 -6.39 -2.99 -3.98
N ALA A 101 -6.05 -1.88 -3.34
CA ALA A 101 -6.93 -1.18 -2.40
C ALA A 101 -8.06 -0.39 -3.10
N LEU A 102 -7.86 0.02 -4.36
CA LEU A 102 -8.86 0.71 -5.17
C LEU A 102 -10.05 -0.18 -5.53
N VAL A 103 -9.79 -1.43 -5.91
CA VAL A 103 -10.84 -2.38 -6.32
C VAL A 103 -11.96 -2.53 -5.26
N PRO A 104 -11.67 -2.89 -3.99
CA PRO A 104 -12.71 -3.02 -2.97
C PRO A 104 -13.36 -1.67 -2.61
N LEU A 105 -12.64 -0.56 -2.73
CA LEU A 105 -13.19 0.78 -2.50
C LEU A 105 -14.23 1.15 -3.56
N VAL A 106 -13.90 0.95 -4.83
CA VAL A 106 -14.82 1.20 -5.96
C VAL A 106 -16.05 0.29 -5.86
N VAL A 107 -15.85 -1.01 -5.59
CA VAL A 107 -16.97 -1.95 -5.39
C VAL A 107 -17.86 -1.52 -4.23
N SER A 108 -17.28 -1.09 -3.11
CA SER A 108 -18.03 -0.62 -1.94
C SER A 108 -18.80 0.67 -2.22
N LEU A 109 -18.20 1.63 -2.94
CA LEU A 109 -18.85 2.88 -3.34
C LEU A 109 -20.00 2.62 -4.32
N LEU A 110 -19.82 1.75 -5.30
CA LEU A 110 -20.87 1.34 -6.23
C LEU A 110 -22.03 0.67 -5.48
N ALA A 111 -21.74 -0.22 -4.53
CA ALA A 111 -22.76 -0.83 -3.68
C ALA A 111 -23.52 0.22 -2.83
N ARG A 112 -22.82 1.24 -2.31
CA ARG A 112 -23.46 2.36 -1.58
C ARG A 112 -24.35 3.21 -2.49
N MET A 113 -23.87 3.55 -3.69
CA MET A 113 -24.65 4.32 -4.67
C MET A 113 -25.90 3.57 -5.12
N GLN A 114 -25.84 2.24 -5.16
CA GLN A 114 -26.98 1.37 -5.47
C GLN A 114 -27.91 1.11 -4.27
N GLY A 115 -27.66 1.72 -3.10
CA GLY A 115 -28.47 1.50 -1.89
C GLY A 115 -28.25 0.14 -1.19
N LYS A 116 -27.45 -0.76 -1.78
CA LYS A 116 -27.24 -2.17 -1.34
C LYS A 116 -26.31 -2.33 -0.14
N LEU A 117 -26.35 -1.42 0.82
CA LEU A 117 -25.60 -1.54 2.06
C LEU A 117 -26.19 -2.69 2.89
N ARG A 118 -25.56 -3.87 2.80
CA ARG A 118 -25.95 -5.04 3.60
C ARG A 118 -25.78 -4.72 5.09
N LEU A 119 -26.90 -4.50 5.76
CA LEU A 119 -27.00 -4.43 7.21
C LEU A 119 -26.64 -5.81 7.80
N SER A 120 -25.94 -5.83 8.94
CA SER A 120 -25.62 -7.09 9.62
C SER A 120 -26.92 -7.74 10.12
N ALA A 121 -27.02 -9.08 10.05
CA ALA A 121 -28.26 -9.81 10.38
C ALA A 121 -28.88 -9.41 11.73
N GLY A 122 -28.06 -9.18 12.77
CA GLY A 122 -28.53 -8.72 14.08
C GLY A 122 -29.03 -7.27 14.12
N GLU A 123 -28.58 -6.40 13.21
CA GLU A 123 -29.08 -5.01 13.10
C GLU A 123 -30.40 -4.97 12.32
N VAL A 124 -30.60 -5.93 11.41
CA VAL A 124 -31.85 -6.10 10.65
C VAL A 124 -32.97 -6.55 11.59
N VAL A 125 -32.71 -7.57 12.42
CA VAL A 125 -33.70 -8.10 13.38
C VAL A 125 -34.10 -7.05 14.40
N VAL A 126 -33.14 -6.33 14.99
CA VAL A 126 -33.43 -5.33 16.02
C VAL A 126 -34.15 -4.10 15.45
N ARG A 127 -33.83 -3.66 14.22
CA ARG A 127 -34.57 -2.56 13.57
C ARG A 127 -35.95 -2.97 13.09
N ALA A 128 -36.11 -4.20 12.59
CA ALA A 128 -37.41 -4.73 12.22
C ALA A 128 -38.31 -4.86 13.45
N ALA A 129 -37.80 -5.44 14.53
CA ALA A 129 -38.50 -5.51 15.81
C ALA A 129 -38.87 -4.12 16.32
N ALA A 130 -37.96 -3.15 16.30
CA ALA A 130 -38.25 -1.79 16.77
C ALA A 130 -39.32 -1.05 15.94
N ARG A 131 -39.40 -1.28 14.62
CA ARG A 131 -40.45 -0.69 13.77
C ARG A 131 -41.82 -1.31 14.03
N VAL A 132 -41.88 -2.63 14.06
CA VAL A 132 -43.14 -3.36 14.35
C VAL A 132 -43.64 -3.01 15.74
N PHE A 133 -42.74 -2.96 16.73
CA PHE A 133 -43.07 -2.49 18.07
C PHE A 133 -43.58 -1.05 18.09
N ALA A 134 -43.01 -0.14 17.32
CA ALA A 134 -43.48 1.25 17.29
C ALA A 134 -44.88 1.38 16.68
N GLU A 135 -45.17 0.63 15.61
CA GLU A 135 -46.48 0.63 14.96
C GLU A 135 -47.56 -0.03 15.84
N ASP A 136 -47.27 -1.19 16.42
CA ASP A 136 -48.20 -1.90 17.27
C ASP A 136 -48.39 -1.24 18.63
N ALA A 137 -47.32 -0.70 19.24
CA ALA A 137 -47.40 0.04 20.50
C ALA A 137 -48.24 1.31 20.36
N ALA A 138 -48.17 2.01 19.23
CA ALA A 138 -49.01 3.17 18.97
C ALA A 138 -50.49 2.77 18.88
N SER A 139 -50.81 1.69 18.17
CA SER A 139 -52.20 1.21 18.04
C SER A 139 -52.77 0.70 19.36
N VAL A 140 -51.95 0.04 20.20
CA VAL A 140 -52.36 -0.47 21.51
C VAL A 140 -52.52 0.67 22.52
N ARG A 141 -51.63 1.67 22.52
CA ARG A 141 -51.79 2.86 23.37
C ARG A 141 -53.06 3.66 23.04
N GLU A 142 -53.40 3.78 21.75
CA GLU A 142 -54.61 4.49 21.33
C GLU A 142 -55.90 3.73 21.69
N ARG A 143 -55.91 2.39 21.54
CA ARG A 143 -57.07 1.55 21.87
C ARG A 143 -57.29 1.34 23.37
N PHE A 144 -56.23 1.36 24.18
CA PHE A 144 -56.28 1.02 25.60
C PHE A 144 -55.80 2.15 26.52
N ALA A 145 -55.96 3.41 26.10
CA ALA A 145 -55.54 4.60 26.84
C ALA A 145 -56.09 4.71 28.28
N GLY A 146 -57.17 4.00 28.60
CA GLY A 146 -57.81 3.99 29.92
C GLY A 146 -57.31 2.90 30.88
N ASP A 147 -56.48 1.96 30.45
CA ASP A 147 -56.05 0.81 31.26
C ASP A 147 -54.59 0.97 31.71
N ALA A 148 -54.40 1.39 32.96
CA ALA A 148 -53.09 1.72 33.51
C ALA A 148 -52.14 0.51 33.60
N GLU A 149 -52.68 -0.71 33.77
CA GLU A 149 -51.86 -1.92 33.85
C GLU A 149 -51.27 -2.27 32.47
N VAL A 150 -52.06 -2.12 31.41
CA VAL A 150 -51.62 -2.34 30.02
C VAL A 150 -50.51 -1.35 29.64
N LEU A 151 -50.70 -0.07 29.95
CA LEU A 151 -49.71 0.98 29.66
C LEU A 151 -48.39 0.76 30.41
N ALA A 152 -48.44 0.40 31.70
CA ALA A 152 -47.24 0.13 32.50
C ALA A 152 -46.43 -1.07 31.95
N ARG A 153 -47.12 -2.09 31.46
CA ARG A 153 -46.49 -3.29 30.88
C ARG A 153 -45.86 -3.00 29.52
N LEU A 154 -46.50 -2.13 28.74
CA LEU A 154 -46.00 -1.65 27.44
C LEU A 154 -44.75 -0.77 27.61
N ASP A 155 -44.73 0.10 28.63
CA ASP A 155 -43.54 0.89 28.97
C ASP A 155 -42.36 0.00 29.43
N ALA A 156 -42.64 -1.07 30.18
CA ALA A 156 -41.62 -2.03 30.59
C ALA A 156 -40.98 -2.77 29.39
N MET A 157 -41.77 -3.09 28.36
CA MET A 157 -41.26 -3.67 27.11
C MET A 157 -40.42 -2.67 26.32
N GLN A 158 -40.87 -1.42 26.22
CA GLN A 158 -40.15 -0.38 25.51
C GLN A 158 -38.78 -0.12 26.16
N LEU A 159 -38.71 -0.12 27.48
CA LEU A 159 -37.45 0.00 28.22
C LEU A 159 -36.48 -1.15 27.93
N ARG A 160 -36.97 -2.40 27.79
CA ARG A 160 -36.14 -3.55 27.42
C ARG A 160 -35.61 -3.44 25.99
N LEU A 161 -36.43 -2.96 25.06
CA LEU A 161 -36.02 -2.72 23.68
C LEU A 161 -34.95 -1.63 23.59
N ASP A 162 -35.13 -0.53 24.32
CA ASP A 162 -34.15 0.57 24.39
C ASP A 162 -32.82 0.12 25.00
N ASP A 163 -32.85 -0.72 26.04
CA ASP A 163 -31.64 -1.28 26.64
C ASP A 163 -30.91 -2.24 25.67
N ALA A 164 -31.65 -3.08 24.93
CA ALA A 164 -31.08 -3.93 23.88
C ALA A 164 -30.41 -3.11 22.75
N LEU A 165 -31.08 -2.04 22.30
CA LEU A 165 -30.53 -1.09 21.33
C LEU A 165 -29.26 -0.39 21.85
N ALA A 166 -29.26 0.04 23.11
CA ALA A 166 -28.11 0.68 23.75
C ALA A 166 -26.91 -0.29 23.88
N ARG A 167 -27.15 -1.55 24.25
CA ARG A 167 -26.12 -2.61 24.27
C ARG A 167 -25.53 -2.85 22.89
N GLN A 168 -26.35 -2.87 21.84
CA GLN A 168 -25.87 -3.05 20.47
C GLN A 168 -25.04 -1.85 19.99
N ALA A 169 -25.48 -0.62 20.29
CA ALA A 169 -24.78 0.61 19.94
C ALA A 169 -23.41 0.73 20.65
N SER A 170 -23.37 0.41 21.95
CA SER A 170 -22.12 0.42 22.73
C SER A 170 -21.13 -0.65 22.25
N ALA A 171 -21.60 -1.85 21.91
CA ALA A 171 -20.77 -2.91 21.32
C ALA A 171 -20.18 -2.48 19.97
N HIS A 172 -20.96 -1.82 19.10
CA HIS A 172 -20.45 -1.25 17.86
C HIS A 172 -19.42 -0.15 18.09
N ALA A 173 -19.63 0.73 19.07
CA ALA A 173 -18.66 1.77 19.40
C ALA A 173 -17.33 1.19 19.90
N GLN A 174 -17.36 0.16 20.75
CA GLN A 174 -16.17 -0.54 21.22
C GLN A 174 -15.45 -1.27 20.09
N ASN A 175 -16.18 -2.01 19.24
CA ASN A 175 -15.62 -2.70 18.09
C ASN A 175 -15.01 -1.71 17.08
N ARG A 176 -15.64 -0.54 16.88
CA ARG A 176 -15.08 0.52 16.04
C ARG A 176 -13.75 1.02 16.57
N ARG A 177 -13.64 1.27 17.89
CA ARG A 177 -12.38 1.67 18.54
C ARG A 177 -11.29 0.61 18.35
N LYS A 178 -11.61 -0.67 18.56
CA LYS A 178 -10.65 -1.77 18.35
C LYS A 178 -10.13 -1.81 16.91
N VAL A 179 -11.02 -1.73 15.93
CA VAL A 179 -10.65 -1.73 14.50
C VAL A 179 -9.82 -0.49 14.14
N THR A 180 -10.15 0.70 14.64
CA THR A 180 -9.33 1.90 14.40
C THR A 180 -7.92 1.78 14.98
N VAL A 181 -7.78 1.20 16.18
CA VAL A 181 -6.46 1.02 16.80
C VAL A 181 -5.62 0.03 15.99
N ILE A 182 -6.20 -1.11 15.58
CA ILE A 182 -5.50 -2.08 14.73
C ILE A 182 -5.06 -1.43 13.42
N ALA A 183 -5.95 -0.69 12.76
CA ALA A 183 -5.62 0.01 11.51
C ALA A 183 -4.50 1.04 11.70
N ALA A 184 -4.53 1.81 12.79
CA ALA A 184 -3.49 2.79 13.10
C ALA A 184 -2.13 2.13 13.34
N VAL A 185 -2.09 1.03 14.12
CA VAL A 185 -0.85 0.28 14.37
C VAL A 185 -0.27 -0.28 13.08
N VAL A 186 -1.10 -0.88 12.22
CA VAL A 186 -0.65 -1.39 10.91
C VAL A 186 -0.07 -0.26 10.07
N LEU A 187 -0.74 0.90 10.01
CA LEU A 187 -0.29 2.04 9.21
C LEU A 187 1.04 2.61 9.73
N ILE A 188 1.23 2.68 11.05
CA ILE A 188 2.50 3.07 11.67
C ILE A 188 3.62 2.09 11.28
N CYS A 189 3.40 0.78 11.42
CA CYS A 189 4.38 -0.23 11.03
C CYS A 189 4.74 -0.15 9.54
N CYS A 190 3.75 0.04 8.66
CA CYS A 190 3.99 0.21 7.23
C CYS A 190 4.76 1.50 6.91
N SER A 191 4.51 2.59 7.66
CA SER A 191 5.21 3.87 7.46
C SER A 191 6.70 3.79 7.77
N ALA A 192 7.09 3.04 8.80
CA ALA A 192 8.50 2.82 9.14
C ALA A 192 9.23 2.06 8.01
N GLY A 193 8.59 1.04 7.43
CA GLY A 193 9.14 0.30 6.29
C GLY A 193 9.30 1.17 5.04
N ALA A 194 8.29 2.01 4.72
CA ALA A 194 8.37 2.94 3.60
C ALA A 194 9.46 4.00 3.81
N GLY A 195 9.60 4.54 5.02
CA GLY A 195 10.65 5.51 5.36
C GLY A 195 12.05 4.96 5.17
N ALA A 196 12.33 3.75 5.65
CA ALA A 196 13.63 3.09 5.46
C ALA A 196 13.97 2.89 3.97
N LEU A 197 12.98 2.51 3.15
CA LEU A 197 13.16 2.34 1.71
C LEU A 197 13.43 3.68 1.01
N ALA A 198 12.72 4.75 1.38
CA ALA A 198 12.92 6.09 0.82
C ALA A 198 14.33 6.60 1.09
N VAL A 199 14.84 6.44 2.32
CA VAL A 199 16.21 6.82 2.68
C VAL A 199 17.24 6.05 1.87
N ARG A 200 17.06 4.73 1.72
CA ARG A 200 17.99 3.91 0.91
C ARG A 200 17.97 4.31 -0.57
N ASN A 201 16.79 4.57 -1.14
CA ASN A 201 16.69 5.01 -2.53
C ASN A 201 17.28 6.40 -2.74
N HIS A 202 17.13 7.31 -1.76
CA HIS A 202 17.77 8.62 -1.81
C HIS A 202 19.30 8.50 -1.78
N ALA A 203 19.85 7.73 -0.83
CA ALA A 203 21.28 7.48 -0.75
C ALA A 203 21.83 6.81 -2.02
N ALA A 204 21.08 5.86 -2.61
CA ALA A 204 21.44 5.25 -3.89
C ALA A 204 21.46 6.26 -5.05
N ARG A 205 20.47 7.17 -5.11
CA ARG A 205 20.44 8.24 -6.12
C ARG A 205 21.59 9.23 -5.92
N GLU A 206 21.91 9.59 -4.69
CA GLU A 206 23.07 10.43 -4.38
C GLU A 206 24.38 9.75 -4.78
N ALA A 207 24.53 8.46 -4.48
CA ALA A 207 25.70 7.69 -4.91
C ALA A 207 25.82 7.61 -6.44
N GLN A 208 24.70 7.42 -7.15
CA GLN A 208 24.66 7.43 -8.61
C GLN A 208 24.99 8.80 -9.19
N ALA A 209 24.46 9.88 -8.61
CA ALA A 209 24.76 11.24 -9.02
C ALA A 209 26.24 11.58 -8.76
N ALA A 210 26.78 11.16 -7.62
CA ALA A 210 28.20 11.31 -7.30
C ALA A 210 29.09 10.54 -8.28
N TYR A 211 28.73 9.30 -8.63
CA TYR A 211 29.43 8.51 -9.64
C TYR A 211 29.31 9.12 -11.05
N ALA A 212 28.15 9.63 -11.42
CA ALA A 212 27.94 10.33 -12.69
C ALA A 212 28.73 11.64 -12.78
N ALA A 213 28.98 12.30 -11.64
CA ALA A 213 29.80 13.49 -11.54
C ALA A 213 31.31 13.20 -11.55
N GLN A 214 31.73 11.93 -11.45
CA GLN A 214 33.15 11.58 -11.55
C GLN A 214 33.67 11.81 -12.97
N PRO A 215 34.96 12.18 -13.10
CA PRO A 215 35.57 12.39 -14.40
C PRO A 215 35.53 11.11 -15.23
N GLU A 216 35.41 11.28 -16.55
CA GLU A 216 35.18 10.19 -17.51
C GLU A 216 36.18 9.03 -17.36
N TRP A 217 37.44 9.34 -17.05
CA TRP A 217 38.48 8.34 -16.89
C TRP A 217 38.22 7.37 -15.74
N VAL A 218 37.52 7.79 -14.67
CA VAL A 218 37.18 6.90 -13.55
C VAL A 218 36.17 5.85 -13.99
N ARG A 219 35.13 6.27 -14.71
CA ARG A 219 34.12 5.36 -15.25
C ARG A 219 34.71 4.38 -16.27
N LEU A 220 35.61 4.87 -17.12
CA LEU A 220 36.33 4.01 -18.07
C LEU A 220 37.24 3.01 -17.34
N ARG A 221 37.95 3.43 -16.29
CA ARG A 221 38.80 2.55 -15.48
C ARG A 221 37.98 1.46 -14.81
N ASP A 222 36.84 1.81 -14.23
CA ASP A 222 35.98 0.86 -13.55
C ASP A 222 35.35 -0.13 -14.56
N SER A 223 34.95 0.36 -15.76
CA SER A 223 34.51 -0.51 -16.86
C SER A 223 35.61 -1.47 -17.34
N TYR A 224 36.87 -1.03 -17.34
CA TYR A 224 38.01 -1.89 -17.63
C TYR A 224 38.19 -2.94 -16.53
N ALA A 225 38.07 -2.57 -15.25
CA ALA A 225 38.19 -3.51 -14.13
C ALA A 225 37.11 -4.61 -14.17
N GLU A 226 35.89 -4.28 -14.59
CA GLU A 226 34.80 -5.25 -14.79
C GLU A 226 35.00 -6.14 -16.02
N ALA A 227 35.55 -5.58 -17.11
CA ALA A 227 35.79 -6.29 -18.37
C ALA A 227 37.13 -7.05 -18.40
N ALA A 228 38.00 -6.83 -17.44
CA ALA A 228 39.33 -7.44 -17.36
C ALA A 228 39.22 -8.96 -17.07
N GLY A 229 39.00 -9.75 -18.12
CA GLY A 229 39.33 -11.17 -18.13
C GLY A 229 40.82 -11.41 -18.43
N ASP A 230 41.27 -12.65 -18.29
CA ASP A 230 42.66 -13.08 -18.53
C ASP A 230 43.09 -13.08 -20.02
N ASP A 231 42.27 -12.54 -20.92
CA ASP A 231 42.59 -12.45 -22.34
C ASP A 231 43.56 -11.29 -22.62
N GLU A 232 44.69 -11.63 -23.26
CA GLU A 232 45.77 -10.74 -23.65
C GLU A 232 45.31 -9.61 -24.60
N TYR A 233 44.27 -9.88 -25.40
CA TYR A 233 43.66 -8.92 -26.33
C TYR A 233 42.48 -8.16 -25.73
N ALA A 234 41.83 -8.73 -24.71
CA ALA A 234 40.71 -8.09 -24.05
C ALA A 234 41.15 -6.79 -23.37
N GLY A 235 40.41 -5.72 -23.67
CA GLY A 235 40.60 -4.43 -23.05
C GLY A 235 41.75 -3.59 -23.59
N LYS A 236 42.37 -3.91 -24.75
CA LYS A 236 43.34 -2.99 -25.40
C LYS A 236 42.73 -1.59 -25.56
N ASP A 237 41.61 -1.50 -26.25
CA ASP A 237 40.98 -0.23 -26.58
C ASP A 237 40.49 0.50 -25.32
N LEU A 238 40.01 -0.24 -24.32
CA LEU A 238 39.63 0.30 -23.01
C LEU A 238 40.84 0.88 -22.26
N ARG A 239 41.97 0.17 -22.19
CA ARG A 239 43.20 0.66 -21.56
C ARG A 239 43.70 1.95 -22.22
N ILE A 240 43.70 2.00 -23.55
CA ILE A 240 44.08 3.21 -24.30
C ILE A 240 43.10 4.35 -24.02
N ALA A 241 41.79 4.08 -23.99
CA ALA A 241 40.77 5.07 -23.68
C ALA A 241 40.92 5.64 -22.26
N VAL A 242 41.19 4.78 -21.26
CA VAL A 242 41.44 5.19 -19.86
C VAL A 242 42.64 6.13 -19.80
N VAL A 243 43.79 5.73 -20.35
CA VAL A 243 45.01 6.55 -20.36
C VAL A 243 44.76 7.89 -21.05
N ARG A 244 44.11 7.88 -22.22
CA ARG A 244 43.77 9.12 -22.94
C ARG A 244 42.89 10.04 -22.10
N ALA A 245 41.87 9.51 -21.45
CA ALA A 245 40.96 10.29 -20.61
C ALA A 245 41.66 10.85 -19.36
N MET A 246 42.55 10.08 -18.71
CA MET A 246 43.36 10.57 -17.59
C MET A 246 44.26 11.74 -18.01
N LEU A 247 44.91 11.62 -19.17
CA LEU A 247 45.79 12.67 -19.69
C LEU A 247 45.02 13.92 -20.12
N ALA A 248 43.81 13.76 -20.69
CA ALA A 248 42.93 14.88 -21.03
C ALA A 248 42.51 15.69 -19.79
N ASP A 249 42.30 15.02 -18.66
CA ASP A 249 42.01 15.61 -17.35
C ASP A 249 43.28 16.13 -16.62
N GLY A 250 44.45 16.05 -17.27
CA GLY A 250 45.72 16.52 -16.75
C GLY A 250 46.38 15.60 -15.70
N GLN A 251 45.82 14.40 -15.47
CA GLN A 251 46.27 13.42 -14.48
C GLN A 251 47.43 12.55 -15.02
N GLY A 252 48.57 13.17 -15.32
CA GLY A 252 49.76 12.48 -15.88
C GLY A 252 50.29 11.35 -15.00
N ALA A 253 50.45 11.60 -13.70
CA ALA A 253 50.94 10.61 -12.75
C ALA A 253 49.99 9.40 -12.61
N ALA A 254 48.67 9.63 -12.56
CA ALA A 254 47.70 8.54 -12.49
C ALA A 254 47.67 7.70 -13.78
N ALA A 255 47.91 8.34 -14.94
CA ALA A 255 48.04 7.65 -16.22
C ALA A 255 49.29 6.76 -16.26
N GLU A 256 50.41 7.21 -15.69
CA GLU A 256 51.61 6.37 -15.51
C GLU A 256 51.34 5.16 -14.62
N ASP A 257 50.77 5.38 -13.43
CA ASP A 257 50.46 4.29 -12.48
C ASP A 257 49.55 3.24 -13.13
N PHE A 258 48.52 3.69 -13.85
CA PHE A 258 47.63 2.79 -14.59
C PHE A 258 48.37 2.05 -15.71
N PHE A 259 49.24 2.74 -16.45
CA PHE A 259 50.05 2.13 -17.51
C PHE A 259 50.94 1.00 -16.98
N PHE A 260 51.68 1.25 -15.90
CA PHE A 260 52.57 0.25 -15.31
C PHE A 260 51.81 -0.93 -14.71
N ALA A 261 50.63 -0.69 -14.14
CA ALA A 261 49.81 -1.74 -13.55
C ALA A 261 49.07 -2.61 -14.59
N HIS A 262 48.62 -2.02 -15.71
CA HIS A 262 47.63 -2.66 -16.58
C HIS A 262 47.98 -2.70 -18.06
N CYS A 263 48.85 -1.82 -18.54
CA CYS A 263 49.19 -1.74 -19.96
C CYS A 263 50.51 -2.43 -20.29
N GLN A 264 51.56 -2.22 -19.47
CA GLN A 264 52.91 -2.65 -19.79
C GLN A 264 53.00 -4.15 -20.11
N GLY A 265 53.61 -4.49 -21.25
CA GLY A 265 53.81 -5.87 -21.70
C GLY A 265 52.59 -6.52 -22.36
N LYS A 266 51.42 -5.87 -22.34
CA LYS A 266 50.21 -6.33 -23.04
C LYS A 266 50.11 -5.72 -24.44
N VAL A 267 49.22 -6.28 -25.28
CA VAL A 267 48.92 -5.71 -26.59
C VAL A 267 48.39 -4.26 -26.42
N GLY A 268 49.02 -3.31 -27.13
CA GLY A 268 48.70 -1.88 -27.09
C GLY A 268 49.47 -1.07 -26.04
N ASP A 269 50.47 -1.64 -25.39
CA ASP A 269 51.35 -0.94 -24.44
C ASP A 269 52.12 0.21 -25.10
N ALA A 270 52.62 0.03 -26.32
CA ALA A 270 53.28 1.08 -27.08
C ALA A 270 52.36 2.28 -27.34
N ASP A 271 51.09 2.05 -27.69
CA ASP A 271 50.09 3.10 -27.91
C ASP A 271 49.89 3.93 -26.63
N CYS A 272 49.77 3.26 -25.48
CA CYS A 272 49.62 3.92 -24.17
C CYS A 272 50.87 4.71 -23.78
N ALA A 273 52.05 4.12 -23.96
CA ALA A 273 53.32 4.77 -23.61
C ALA A 273 53.58 6.01 -24.47
N MET A 274 53.26 5.96 -25.77
CA MET A 274 53.37 7.11 -26.66
C MET A 274 52.39 8.24 -26.29
N LEU A 275 51.19 7.92 -25.81
CA LEU A 275 50.25 8.94 -25.30
C LEU A 275 50.82 9.67 -24.07
N ILE A 276 51.38 8.94 -23.11
CA ILE A 276 51.94 9.52 -21.87
C ILE A 276 53.20 10.35 -22.18
N ALA A 277 54.14 9.78 -22.94
CA ALA A 277 55.35 10.50 -23.35
C ALA A 277 55.02 11.75 -24.19
N GLY A 278 54.04 11.64 -25.10
CA GLY A 278 53.54 12.76 -25.89
C GLY A 278 52.92 13.86 -25.03
N HIS A 279 52.17 13.50 -23.98
CA HIS A 279 51.59 14.46 -23.04
C HIS A 279 52.65 15.28 -22.31
N TYR A 280 53.70 14.63 -21.77
CA TYR A 280 54.79 15.36 -21.11
C TYR A 280 55.59 16.22 -22.07
N LYS A 281 55.84 15.72 -23.29
CA LYS A 281 56.48 16.52 -24.35
C LYS A 281 55.66 17.75 -24.71
N ALA A 282 54.34 17.62 -24.85
CA ALA A 282 53.43 18.73 -25.13
C ALA A 282 53.40 19.75 -23.98
N LYS A 283 53.45 19.30 -22.73
CA LYS A 283 53.57 20.16 -21.54
C LYS A 283 54.98 20.73 -21.30
N LYS A 284 55.97 20.33 -22.11
CA LYS A 284 57.40 20.66 -21.94
C LYS A 284 57.98 20.22 -20.58
N ASP A 285 57.42 19.17 -20.00
CA ASP A 285 57.91 18.58 -18.75
C ASP A 285 58.99 17.55 -19.06
N ALA A 286 60.22 18.04 -19.28
CA ALA A 286 61.36 17.20 -19.63
C ALA A 286 61.75 16.23 -18.50
N VAL A 287 61.52 16.61 -17.23
CA VAL A 287 61.87 15.79 -16.07
C VAL A 287 60.94 14.59 -15.97
N ALA A 288 59.62 14.80 -16.07
CA ALA A 288 58.65 13.71 -16.07
C ALA A 288 58.82 12.80 -17.30
N LEU A 289 59.09 13.38 -18.47
CA LEU A 289 59.33 12.62 -19.70
C LEU A 289 60.55 11.69 -19.59
N ASP A 290 61.68 12.20 -19.07
CA ASP A 290 62.89 11.39 -18.89
C ASP A 290 62.69 10.29 -17.83
N ALA A 291 62.03 10.63 -16.71
CA ALA A 291 61.71 9.69 -15.66
C ALA A 291 60.79 8.55 -16.15
N PHE A 292 59.77 8.87 -16.95
CA PHE A 292 58.88 7.88 -17.55
C PHE A 292 59.63 7.01 -18.56
N ALA A 293 60.34 7.62 -19.52
CA ALA A 293 61.07 6.89 -20.56
C ALA A 293 62.19 6.00 -20.00
N GLY A 294 62.78 6.37 -18.86
CA GLY A 294 63.78 5.57 -18.15
C GLY A 294 63.23 4.27 -17.56
N LYS A 295 61.95 4.25 -17.14
CA LYS A 295 61.29 3.11 -16.49
C LYS A 295 60.53 2.19 -17.45
N VAL A 296 60.10 2.72 -18.60
CA VAL A 296 59.29 1.98 -19.57
C VAL A 296 60.08 0.82 -20.18
N SER A 297 59.48 -0.37 -20.13
CA SER A 297 59.92 -1.56 -20.88
C SER A 297 58.71 -2.16 -21.58
N LEU A 298 58.59 -1.93 -22.88
CA LEU A 298 57.48 -2.41 -23.70
C LEU A 298 57.73 -3.82 -24.20
N ARG A 299 56.67 -4.48 -24.69
CA ARG A 299 56.71 -5.81 -25.29
C ARG A 299 57.73 -5.93 -26.42
N TYR A 300 57.90 -4.87 -27.21
CA TYR A 300 58.90 -4.81 -28.27
C TYR A 300 59.97 -3.76 -27.93
N ASP A 301 61.23 -4.17 -27.96
CA ASP A 301 62.37 -3.30 -27.69
C ASP A 301 62.44 -2.11 -28.65
N SER A 302 62.03 -2.30 -29.91
CA SER A 302 61.97 -1.24 -30.92
C SER A 302 61.03 -0.10 -30.50
N ASP A 303 59.89 -0.42 -29.88
CA ASP A 303 58.94 0.59 -29.39
C ASP A 303 59.46 1.27 -28.12
N THR A 304 60.15 0.54 -27.25
CA THR A 304 60.82 1.13 -26.08
C THR A 304 61.86 2.17 -26.52
N GLN A 305 62.65 1.87 -27.55
CA GLN A 305 63.61 2.82 -28.12
C GLN A 305 62.92 4.05 -28.74
N LYS A 306 61.74 3.89 -29.36
CA LYS A 306 60.96 5.03 -29.88
C LYS A 306 60.53 5.96 -28.76
N VAL A 307 60.02 5.45 -27.64
CA VAL A 307 59.64 6.28 -26.48
C VAL A 307 60.87 7.01 -25.92
N LYS A 308 62.00 6.32 -25.76
CA LYS A 308 63.27 6.93 -25.30
C LYS A 308 63.83 7.97 -26.26
N SER A 309 63.55 7.87 -27.56
CA SER A 309 63.97 8.89 -28.52
C SER A 309 63.27 10.23 -28.34
N LEU A 310 62.12 10.26 -27.64
CA LEU A 310 61.37 11.49 -27.39
C LEU A 310 61.98 12.41 -26.34
N THR A 311 62.90 11.90 -25.50
CA THR A 311 63.62 12.68 -24.48
C THR A 311 64.77 13.50 -25.07
N LYS A 312 65.17 13.20 -26.31
CA LYS A 312 66.19 13.93 -27.08
C LYS A 312 65.57 15.10 -27.85
#